data_AF-A0A523VX68-F1
#
_entry.id   AF-A0A523VX68-F1
#
_cell.length_a   1.000
_cell.length_b   1.000
_cell.length_c   1.000
_cell.angle_alpha   90.00
_cell.angle_beta   90.00
_cell.angle_gamma   90.00
#
_symmetry.space_group_name_H-M   'P 1'
#
loop_
_entity.id
_entity.type
_entity.pdbx_description
1 polymer ?
#
loop_
_entity_poly.entity_id
_entity_poly.type
_entity_poly.pdbx_seq_one_letter_code
_entity_poly.pdbx_strand_id
1 'polypeptide(L)'
;MKTIMGESEIRRALVRISHEIIEKNKGIKNLVLIGIKRRGDFIARRIADRIEKSAEKKILIGALDITLYRDDLQLVSETPIIESTDIPFDLSKKMIILVDDVLYTGRTIRAAIEEILDFGRPKAIQLAVLVDRGHRELPIQADFVGKKVPTAKSEIVDVHIKELDEEDCVVIHHYEKAKKKAKKRKQKSRIRLKKEPKPKVKQLTMTHLKDDKS
;
A
#
# COMPACT_ATOMS: atom_id res chain seq x y z
N MET A 1 -1.17 -6.40 19.66
CA MET A 1 -1.68 -6.62 18.30
C MET A 1 -3.04 -7.21 18.50
N LYS A 2 -4.07 -6.49 18.06
CA LYS A 2 -5.47 -6.86 18.19
C LYS A 2 -6.04 -6.83 16.78
N THR A 3 -6.64 -7.92 16.33
CA THR A 3 -7.37 -7.94 15.06
C THR A 3 -8.64 -7.12 15.22
N ILE A 4 -8.84 -6.17 14.31
CA ILE A 4 -10.00 -5.30 14.27
C ILE A 4 -10.89 -5.58 13.07
N MET A 5 -10.37 -6.23 12.01
CA MET A 5 -11.17 -6.81 10.93
C MET A 5 -10.57 -8.14 10.50
N GLY A 6 -11.38 -9.20 10.42
CA GLY A 6 -11.00 -10.44 9.75
C GLY A 6 -11.37 -10.46 8.27
N GLU A 7 -11.00 -11.53 7.56
CA GLU A 7 -11.29 -11.75 6.12
C GLU A 7 -12.78 -11.52 5.78
N SER A 8 -13.71 -12.06 6.58
CA SER A 8 -15.16 -11.92 6.33
C SER A 8 -15.66 -10.49 6.50
N GLU A 9 -15.07 -9.71 7.40
CA GLU A 9 -15.38 -8.29 7.59
C GLU A 9 -14.82 -7.45 6.44
N ILE A 10 -13.58 -7.72 6.00
CA ILE A 10 -12.98 -7.05 4.82
C ILE A 10 -13.84 -7.35 3.59
N ARG A 11 -14.18 -8.62 3.35
CA ARG A 11 -15.01 -9.02 2.20
C ARG A 11 -16.35 -8.27 2.18
N ARG A 12 -17.04 -8.18 3.33
CA ARG A 12 -18.31 -7.43 3.45
C ARG A 12 -18.12 -5.93 3.25
N ALA A 13 -17.06 -5.35 3.81
CA ALA A 13 -16.75 -3.94 3.63
C ALA A 13 -16.52 -3.59 2.14
N LEU A 14 -15.74 -4.41 1.42
CA LEU A 14 -15.50 -4.20 -0.01
C LEU A 14 -16.77 -4.34 -0.85
N VAL A 15 -17.66 -5.29 -0.54
CA VAL A 15 -18.96 -5.40 -1.21
C VAL A 15 -19.79 -4.13 -1.00
N ARG A 16 -19.87 -3.65 0.25
CA ARG A 16 -20.61 -2.43 0.56
C ARG A 16 -20.03 -1.20 -0.16
N ILE A 17 -18.71 -1.01 -0.11
CA ILE A 17 -18.03 0.08 -0.82
C ILE A 17 -18.34 0.03 -2.33
N SER A 18 -18.29 -1.15 -2.96
CA SER A 18 -18.61 -1.30 -4.38
C SER A 18 -20.04 -0.84 -4.71
N HIS A 19 -21.02 -1.20 -3.89
CA HIS A 19 -22.41 -0.74 -4.09
C HIS A 19 -22.56 0.77 -3.86
N GLU A 20 -21.98 1.31 -2.79
CA GLU A 20 -22.00 2.75 -2.51
C GLU A 20 -21.38 3.57 -3.65
N ILE A 21 -20.28 3.09 -4.25
CA ILE A 21 -19.64 3.73 -5.41
C ILE A 21 -20.61 3.77 -6.60
N ILE A 22 -21.27 2.65 -6.92
CA ILE A 22 -22.21 2.58 -8.05
C ILE A 22 -23.40 3.52 -7.81
N GLU A 23 -23.99 3.49 -6.62
CA GLU A 23 -25.16 4.30 -6.27
C GLU A 23 -24.83 5.80 -6.30
N LYS A 24 -23.75 6.22 -5.63
CA LYS A 24 -23.35 7.63 -5.55
C LYS A 24 -23.04 8.22 -6.93
N ASN A 25 -22.45 7.42 -7.82
CA ASN A 25 -22.06 7.84 -9.16
C ASN A 25 -23.12 7.57 -10.24
N LYS A 26 -24.29 7.04 -9.86
CA LYS A 26 -25.41 6.72 -10.77
C LYS A 26 -24.99 5.77 -11.89
N GLY A 27 -24.25 4.72 -11.52
CA GLY A 27 -23.64 3.76 -12.43
C GLY A 27 -22.12 3.94 -12.57
N ILE A 28 -21.55 3.27 -13.58
CA ILE A 28 -20.09 3.19 -13.76
C ILE A 28 -19.57 3.99 -14.96
N LYS A 29 -20.44 4.80 -15.60
CA LYS A 29 -20.07 5.54 -16.81
C LYS A 29 -18.97 6.55 -16.48
N ASN A 30 -17.84 6.48 -17.19
CA ASN A 30 -16.65 7.31 -16.95
C ASN A 30 -16.02 7.16 -15.56
N LEU A 31 -16.38 6.10 -14.82
CA LEU A 31 -15.77 5.79 -13.53
C LEU A 31 -14.40 5.14 -13.75
N VAL A 32 -13.42 5.52 -12.93
CA VAL A 32 -12.06 4.99 -12.94
C VAL A 32 -11.66 4.75 -11.50
N LEU A 33 -11.06 3.60 -11.20
CA LEU A 33 -10.43 3.35 -9.90
C LEU A 33 -8.92 3.57 -10.03
N ILE A 34 -8.34 4.34 -9.12
CA ILE A 34 -6.89 4.53 -9.03
C ILE A 34 -6.44 4.07 -7.65
N GLY A 35 -5.75 2.93 -7.60
CA GLY A 35 -5.23 2.38 -6.36
C GLY A 35 -3.88 2.98 -5.98
N ILE A 36 -3.75 3.43 -4.75
CA ILE A 36 -2.48 3.93 -4.22
C ILE A 36 -1.63 2.73 -3.80
N LYS A 37 -0.49 2.55 -4.45
CA LYS A 37 0.40 1.42 -4.19
C LYS A 37 0.97 1.47 -2.78
N ARG A 38 1.13 0.33 -2.10
CA ARG A 38 0.97 -1.04 -2.64
C ARG A 38 -0.42 -1.64 -2.41
N ARG A 39 -0.92 -1.67 -1.17
CA ARG A 39 -2.18 -2.37 -0.81
C ARG A 39 -3.43 -1.74 -1.41
N GLY A 40 -3.46 -0.42 -1.59
CA GLY A 40 -4.58 0.28 -2.23
C GLY A 40 -4.84 -0.19 -3.66
N ASP A 41 -3.80 -0.59 -4.43
CA ASP A 41 -3.95 -1.18 -5.78
C ASP A 41 -4.74 -2.51 -5.73
N PHE A 42 -4.34 -3.44 -4.88
CA PHE A 42 -5.06 -4.70 -4.74
C PHE A 42 -6.50 -4.50 -4.26
N ILE A 43 -6.72 -3.57 -3.32
CA ILE A 43 -8.07 -3.21 -2.87
C ILE A 43 -8.89 -2.62 -4.03
N ALA A 44 -8.31 -1.74 -4.85
CA ALA A 44 -8.96 -1.18 -6.04
C ALA A 44 -9.38 -2.28 -7.02
N ARG A 45 -8.51 -3.25 -7.30
CA ARG A 45 -8.81 -4.39 -8.19
C ARG A 45 -9.93 -5.27 -7.62
N ARG A 46 -9.94 -5.50 -6.31
CA ARG A 46 -11.03 -6.24 -5.64
C ARG A 46 -12.37 -5.49 -5.69
N ILE A 47 -12.36 -4.17 -5.57
CA ILE A 47 -13.55 -3.32 -5.73
C ILE A 47 -14.03 -3.35 -7.18
N ALA A 48 -13.12 -3.23 -8.15
CA ALA A 48 -13.42 -3.32 -9.57
C ALA A 48 -14.11 -4.64 -9.91
N ASP A 49 -13.53 -5.79 -9.54
CA ASP A 49 -14.12 -7.11 -9.80
C ASP A 49 -15.58 -7.21 -9.31
N ARG A 50 -15.89 -6.64 -8.14
CA ARG A 50 -17.25 -6.59 -7.59
C ARG A 50 -18.17 -5.67 -8.39
N ILE A 51 -17.68 -4.49 -8.76
CA ILE A 51 -18.42 -3.53 -9.59
C ILE A 51 -18.72 -4.14 -10.95
N GLU A 52 -17.73 -4.75 -11.60
CA GLU A 52 -17.86 -5.36 -12.92
C GLU A 52 -18.85 -6.52 -12.91
N LYS A 53 -18.84 -7.36 -11.86
CA LYS A 53 -19.83 -8.44 -11.67
C LYS A 53 -21.24 -7.90 -11.48
N SER A 54 -21.41 -6.79 -10.74
CA SER A 54 -22.73 -6.21 -10.49
C SER A 54 -23.28 -5.40 -11.67
N ALA A 55 -22.42 -4.80 -12.49
CA ALA A 55 -22.80 -3.92 -13.60
C ALA A 55 -22.67 -4.58 -14.98
N GLU A 56 -22.15 -5.81 -15.03
CA GLU A 56 -21.86 -6.60 -16.25
C GLU A 56 -21.00 -5.83 -17.28
N LYS A 57 -20.11 -4.96 -16.79
CA LYS A 57 -19.30 -4.05 -17.61
C LYS A 57 -17.95 -3.82 -16.98
N LYS A 58 -16.92 -3.71 -17.82
CA LYS A 58 -15.55 -3.42 -17.39
C LYS A 58 -15.38 -1.98 -16.92
N ILE A 59 -14.51 -1.78 -15.93
CA ILE A 59 -14.11 -0.47 -15.42
C ILE A 59 -12.60 -0.26 -15.66
N LEU A 60 -12.20 0.99 -15.87
CA LEU A 60 -10.78 1.33 -15.96
C LEU A 60 -10.16 1.34 -14.56
N ILE A 61 -8.97 0.76 -14.46
CA ILE A 61 -8.20 0.67 -13.22
C ILE A 61 -6.77 1.11 -13.53
N GLY A 62 -6.22 1.98 -12.70
CA GLY A 62 -4.82 2.36 -12.71
C GLY A 62 -4.21 2.27 -11.32
N ALA A 63 -2.89 2.39 -11.24
CA ALA A 63 -2.15 2.35 -9.99
C ALA A 63 -1.22 3.56 -9.88
N LEU A 64 -1.15 4.16 -8.70
CA LEU A 64 -0.35 5.34 -8.42
C LEU A 64 0.74 5.00 -7.40
N ASP A 65 1.99 5.33 -7.70
CA ASP A 65 3.08 5.21 -6.73
C ASP A 65 3.53 6.57 -6.20
N ILE A 66 3.04 6.90 -5.01
CA ILE A 66 3.45 8.09 -4.24
C ILE A 66 4.32 7.72 -3.04
N THR A 67 5.09 6.63 -3.14
CA THR A 67 5.91 6.12 -2.03
C THR A 67 6.77 7.23 -1.44
N LEU A 68 7.38 8.13 -2.22
CA LEU A 68 8.18 9.24 -1.68
C LEU A 68 7.43 10.22 -0.75
N TYR A 69 6.09 10.25 -0.79
CA TYR A 69 5.24 11.18 -0.06
C TYR A 69 4.44 10.51 1.07
N ARG A 70 4.67 9.22 1.33
CA ARG A 70 3.99 8.46 2.38
C ARG A 70 4.51 8.86 3.78
N ASP A 71 3.66 9.49 4.59
CA ASP A 71 4.00 9.97 5.93
C ASP A 71 4.54 8.89 6.87
N ASP A 72 4.09 7.65 6.67
CA ASP A 72 4.50 6.48 7.43
C ASP A 72 5.95 6.05 7.14
N LEU A 73 6.55 6.48 6.03
CA LEU A 73 7.96 6.19 5.73
C LEU A 73 8.95 6.97 6.59
N GLN A 74 8.55 8.12 7.15
CA GLN A 74 9.41 8.82 8.11
C GLN A 74 9.64 7.99 9.39
N LEU A 75 8.85 6.93 9.61
CA LEU A 75 8.89 6.09 10.82
C LEU A 75 9.61 4.75 10.64
N VAL A 76 9.90 4.32 9.40
CA VAL A 76 10.52 3.02 9.09
C VAL A 76 11.85 3.24 8.37
N SER A 77 12.95 2.77 8.97
CA SER A 77 14.33 2.95 8.50
C SER A 77 14.70 2.09 7.28
N GLU A 78 13.80 1.95 6.31
CA GLU A 78 14.00 1.14 5.12
C GLU A 78 13.88 2.05 3.89
N THR A 79 14.86 1.95 2.98
CA THR A 79 14.88 2.71 1.74
C THR A 79 13.57 2.46 0.99
N PRO A 80 12.80 3.50 0.63
CA PRO A 80 11.54 3.31 -0.09
C PRO A 80 11.78 2.59 -1.41
N ILE A 81 11.01 1.52 -1.65
CA ILE A 81 10.97 0.85 -2.95
C ILE A 81 10.05 1.68 -3.84
N ILE A 82 10.63 2.39 -4.80
CA ILE A 82 9.88 3.14 -5.81
C ILE A 82 9.48 2.14 -6.91
N GLU A 83 8.17 1.91 -7.07
CA GLU A 83 7.59 1.27 -8.24
C GLU A 83 7.08 2.35 -9.23
N SER A 84 6.75 1.96 -10.46
CA SER A 84 6.18 2.89 -11.43
C SER A 84 4.68 3.10 -11.21
N THR A 85 4.22 4.35 -11.34
CA THR A 85 2.82 4.69 -11.62
C THR A 85 2.41 4.09 -12.97
N ASP A 86 1.21 3.51 -13.02
CA ASP A 86 0.64 2.84 -14.20
C ASP A 86 -0.79 3.31 -14.44
N ILE A 87 -0.93 4.32 -15.30
CA ILE A 87 -2.21 4.91 -15.72
C ILE A 87 -2.15 5.04 -17.26
N PRO A 88 -2.47 3.97 -18.02
CA PRO A 88 -2.30 3.94 -19.47
C PRO A 88 -3.44 4.62 -20.23
N PHE A 89 -4.14 5.57 -19.62
CA PHE A 89 -5.33 6.24 -20.17
C PHE A 89 -5.49 7.66 -19.63
N ASP A 90 -6.20 8.50 -20.38
CA ASP A 90 -6.50 9.88 -19.98
C ASP A 90 -7.55 9.95 -18.87
N LEU A 91 -7.26 10.74 -17.83
CA LEU A 91 -8.16 10.97 -16.70
C LEU A 91 -9.12 12.14 -16.92
N SER A 92 -9.00 12.86 -18.04
CA SER A 92 -9.81 14.05 -18.29
C SER A 92 -11.30 13.73 -18.36
N LYS A 93 -12.11 14.56 -17.67
CA LYS A 93 -13.56 14.44 -17.55
C LYS A 93 -14.05 13.12 -16.90
N LYS A 94 -13.15 12.30 -16.35
CA LYS A 94 -13.50 11.06 -15.64
C LYS A 94 -13.86 11.30 -14.20
N MET A 95 -14.64 10.37 -13.63
CA MET A 95 -14.89 10.28 -12.20
C MET A 95 -13.86 9.33 -11.59
N ILE A 96 -12.85 9.88 -10.92
CA ILE A 96 -11.79 9.11 -10.29
C ILE A 96 -12.16 8.73 -8.86
N ILE A 97 -12.08 7.45 -8.52
CA ILE A 97 -12.09 6.96 -7.14
C ILE A 97 -10.66 6.59 -6.77
N LEU A 98 -10.02 7.42 -5.95
CA LEU A 98 -8.78 7.05 -5.27
C LEU A 98 -9.08 5.93 -4.27
N VAL A 99 -8.23 4.92 -4.22
CA VAL A 99 -8.38 3.79 -3.31
C VAL A 99 -7.11 3.61 -2.48
N ASP A 100 -7.26 3.67 -1.16
CA ASP A 100 -6.16 3.44 -0.20
C ASP A 100 -6.56 2.42 0.88
N ASP A 101 -5.58 1.85 1.56
CA ASP A 101 -5.84 0.91 2.64
C ASP A 101 -6.26 1.62 3.94
N VAL A 102 -5.51 2.64 4.36
CA VAL A 102 -5.74 3.37 5.61
C VAL A 102 -5.66 4.88 5.42
N LEU A 103 -6.74 5.59 5.75
CA LEU A 103 -6.74 7.04 5.82
C LEU A 103 -6.35 7.53 7.23
N TYR A 104 -5.22 8.25 7.31
CA TYR A 104 -4.66 8.81 8.55
C TYR A 104 -4.63 10.36 8.52
N THR A 105 -3.46 10.98 8.35
CA THR A 105 -3.26 12.45 8.30
C THR A 105 -3.90 13.10 7.07
N GLY A 106 -3.94 12.36 5.96
CA GLY A 106 -4.40 12.81 4.65
C GLY A 106 -3.30 13.22 3.66
N ARG A 107 -2.02 13.26 4.05
CA ARG A 107 -0.95 13.77 3.16
C ARG A 107 -0.69 12.88 1.95
N THR A 108 -0.77 11.56 2.13
CA THR A 108 -0.75 10.57 1.04
C THR A 108 -1.81 10.89 -0.01
N ILE A 109 -3.05 11.16 0.41
CA ILE A 109 -4.14 11.50 -0.52
C ILE A 109 -3.91 12.85 -1.19
N ARG A 110 -3.40 13.86 -0.47
CA ARG A 110 -3.04 15.14 -1.08
C ARG A 110 -2.04 14.95 -2.22
N ALA A 111 -0.96 14.20 -1.98
CA ALA A 111 0.03 13.89 -3.01
C ALA A 111 -0.59 13.11 -4.18
N ALA A 112 -1.49 12.17 -3.90
CA ALA A 112 -2.18 11.42 -4.94
C ALA A 112 -3.06 12.32 -5.83
N ILE A 113 -3.72 13.32 -5.24
CA ILE A 113 -4.52 14.30 -5.98
C ILE A 113 -3.60 15.17 -6.87
N GLU A 114 -2.48 15.64 -6.33
CA GLU A 114 -1.49 16.43 -7.09
C GLU A 114 -1.02 15.63 -8.33
N GLU A 115 -0.60 14.38 -8.15
CA GLU A 115 -0.14 13.54 -9.27
C GLU A 115 -1.27 13.22 -10.26
N ILE A 116 -2.51 12.94 -9.82
CA ILE A 116 -3.65 12.75 -10.73
C ILE A 116 -3.87 13.97 -11.64
N LEU A 117 -3.65 15.18 -11.12
CA LEU A 117 -3.80 16.41 -11.90
C LEU A 117 -2.68 16.59 -12.94
N ASP A 118 -1.56 15.88 -12.82
CA ASP A 118 -0.55 15.83 -13.87
C ASP A 118 -0.98 14.93 -15.05
N PHE A 119 -1.83 13.93 -14.80
CA PHE A 119 -2.38 13.03 -15.83
C PHE A 119 -3.62 13.58 -16.56
N GLY A 120 -4.23 14.67 -16.09
CA GLY A 120 -5.36 15.26 -16.78
C GLY A 120 -6.24 16.17 -15.92
N ARG A 121 -7.47 16.40 -16.37
CA ARG A 121 -8.47 17.23 -15.67
C ARG A 121 -9.72 16.42 -15.36
N PRO A 122 -9.73 15.63 -14.27
CA PRO A 122 -10.87 14.81 -13.91
C PRO A 122 -12.11 15.67 -13.63
N LYS A 123 -13.29 15.10 -13.83
CA LYS A 123 -14.57 15.76 -13.51
C LYS A 123 -14.72 15.94 -12.00
N ALA A 124 -14.27 14.93 -11.25
CA ALA A 124 -14.22 14.92 -9.80
C ALA A 124 -13.21 13.86 -9.35
N ILE A 125 -12.81 13.95 -8.09
CA ILE A 125 -12.01 12.93 -7.40
C ILE A 125 -12.76 12.59 -6.10
N GLN A 126 -13.01 11.31 -5.87
CA GLN A 126 -13.56 10.75 -4.64
C GLN A 126 -12.54 9.82 -4.00
N LEU A 127 -12.74 9.49 -2.73
CA LEU A 127 -11.83 8.64 -1.98
C LEU A 127 -12.57 7.45 -1.34
N ALA A 128 -12.10 6.24 -1.62
CA ALA A 128 -12.50 5.01 -0.96
C ALA A 128 -11.35 4.46 -0.11
N VAL A 129 -11.59 4.18 1.16
CA VAL A 129 -10.59 3.61 2.07
C VAL A 129 -11.14 2.39 2.78
N LEU A 130 -10.30 1.38 3.00
CA LEU A 130 -10.72 0.23 3.81
C LEU A 130 -10.90 0.65 5.26
N VAL A 131 -9.95 1.41 5.81
CA VAL A 131 -10.00 1.89 7.20
C VAL A 131 -9.81 3.40 7.27
N ASP A 132 -10.64 4.06 8.05
CA ASP A 132 -10.42 5.44 8.49
C ASP A 132 -10.06 5.44 9.98
N ARG A 133 -8.84 5.88 10.30
CA ARG A 133 -8.32 5.88 11.68
C ARG A 133 -8.33 7.25 12.37
N GLY A 134 -8.90 8.28 11.72
CA GLY A 134 -8.94 9.65 12.21
C GLY A 134 -7.59 10.39 12.16
N HIS A 135 -7.42 11.39 13.04
CA HIS A 135 -6.21 12.23 13.19
C HIS A 135 -5.81 13.01 11.92
N ARG A 136 -6.81 13.60 11.26
CA ARG A 136 -6.58 14.45 10.09
C ARG A 136 -5.69 15.65 10.43
N GLU A 137 -4.74 15.89 9.55
CA GLU A 137 -3.93 17.12 9.53
C GLU A 137 -4.26 17.98 8.30
N LEU A 138 -4.95 17.40 7.33
CA LEU A 138 -5.50 18.07 6.16
C LEU A 138 -7.02 17.89 6.14
N PRO A 139 -7.79 18.82 5.53
CA PRO A 139 -9.25 18.74 5.43
C PRO A 139 -9.70 17.70 4.39
N ILE A 140 -9.18 16.47 4.49
CA ILE A 140 -9.43 15.36 3.58
C ILE A 140 -10.31 14.34 4.29
N GLN A 141 -11.41 13.96 3.65
CA GLN A 141 -12.33 12.93 4.12
C GLN A 141 -12.54 11.90 3.01
N ALA A 142 -12.80 10.65 3.40
CA ALA A 142 -13.18 9.62 2.46
C ALA A 142 -14.69 9.67 2.19
N ASP A 143 -15.04 9.48 0.92
CA ASP A 143 -16.43 9.30 0.48
C ASP A 143 -16.96 7.93 0.87
N PHE A 144 -16.09 6.91 0.83
CA PHE A 144 -16.43 5.53 1.11
C PHE A 144 -15.46 4.95 2.13
N VAL A 145 -15.99 4.41 3.22
CA VAL A 145 -15.17 3.88 4.33
C VAL A 145 -15.61 2.47 4.65
N GLY A 146 -14.66 1.53 4.67
CA GLY A 146 -14.91 0.15 5.09
C GLY A 146 -15.19 0.06 6.59
N LYS A 147 -14.31 0.63 7.43
CA LYS A 147 -14.51 0.72 8.88
C LYS A 147 -13.87 1.99 9.44
N LYS A 148 -14.62 2.74 10.26
CA LYS A 148 -14.06 3.81 11.10
C LYS A 148 -13.53 3.20 12.38
N VAL A 149 -12.28 3.48 12.72
CA VAL A 149 -11.59 2.90 13.87
C VAL A 149 -11.01 4.03 14.71
N PRO A 150 -11.58 4.33 15.89
CA PRO A 150 -10.96 5.24 16.83
C PRO A 150 -9.59 4.68 17.25
N THR A 151 -8.53 5.47 17.08
CA THR A 151 -7.16 5.08 17.45
C THR A 151 -6.50 6.16 18.29
N ALA A 152 -5.50 5.80 19.08
CA ALA A 152 -4.54 6.76 19.62
C ALA A 152 -3.46 7.08 18.57
N LYS A 153 -2.80 8.25 18.67
CA LYS A 153 -1.65 8.60 17.80
C LYS A 153 -0.48 7.60 17.91
N SER A 154 -0.33 6.95 19.07
CA SER A 154 0.69 5.94 19.34
C SER A 154 0.36 4.55 18.77
N GLU A 155 -0.84 4.37 18.25
CA GLU A 155 -1.28 3.14 17.60
C GLU A 155 -1.00 3.19 16.10
N ILE A 156 -0.80 2.01 15.53
CA ILE A 156 -0.61 1.77 14.10
C ILE A 156 -1.70 0.79 13.67
N VAL A 157 -2.28 1.04 12.50
CA VAL A 157 -3.21 0.16 11.82
C VAL A 157 -2.46 -0.45 10.65
N ASP A 158 -2.26 -1.77 10.69
CA ASP A 158 -1.73 -2.52 9.55
C ASP A 158 -2.89 -3.24 8.87
N VAL A 159 -2.95 -3.10 7.55
CA VAL A 159 -3.83 -3.89 6.69
C VAL A 159 -2.98 -4.99 6.09
N HIS A 160 -3.43 -6.23 6.21
CA HIS A 160 -2.87 -7.40 5.53
C HIS A 160 -3.85 -7.81 4.45
N ILE A 161 -3.33 -8.04 3.24
CA ILE A 161 -4.10 -8.54 2.11
C ILE A 161 -3.48 -9.81 1.57
N LYS A 162 -4.31 -10.77 1.19
CA LYS A 162 -3.88 -12.09 0.73
C LYS A 162 -2.83 -12.06 -0.38
N GLU A 163 -2.90 -11.07 -1.27
CA GLU A 163 -1.98 -10.93 -2.41
C GLU A 163 -0.55 -10.54 -2.02
N LEU A 164 -0.35 -9.96 -0.84
CA LEU A 164 0.98 -9.54 -0.35
C LEU A 164 1.40 -10.23 0.94
N ASP A 165 0.43 -10.56 1.79
CA ASP A 165 0.63 -10.95 3.19
C ASP A 165 0.11 -12.37 3.48
N GLU A 166 -0.38 -13.09 2.47
CA GLU A 166 -0.96 -14.46 2.54
C GLU A 166 -2.26 -14.58 3.36
N GLU A 167 -2.69 -13.50 4.02
CA GLU A 167 -3.91 -13.42 4.82
C GLU A 167 -4.65 -12.09 4.61
N ASP A 168 -5.96 -12.10 4.80
CA ASP A 168 -6.78 -10.89 4.87
C ASP A 168 -7.10 -10.56 6.33
N CYS A 169 -6.48 -9.53 6.89
CA CYS A 169 -6.87 -9.00 8.19
C CYS A 169 -6.48 -7.53 8.36
N VAL A 170 -7.09 -6.87 9.34
CA VAL A 170 -6.62 -5.56 9.81
C VAL A 170 -6.30 -5.67 11.28
N VAL A 171 -5.11 -5.22 11.67
CA VAL A 171 -4.64 -5.28 13.04
C VAL A 171 -4.24 -3.91 13.55
N ILE A 172 -4.52 -3.67 14.84
CA ILE A 172 -4.05 -2.49 15.56
C ILE A 172 -2.99 -2.88 16.58
N HIS A 173 -1.92 -2.09 16.67
CA HIS A 173 -0.85 -2.32 17.64
C HIS A 173 -0.14 -1.02 18.04
N HIS A 174 0.57 -1.03 19.17
CA HIS A 174 1.30 0.14 19.67
C HIS A 174 2.76 0.15 19.17
N TYR A 175 3.24 1.32 18.78
CA TYR A 175 4.59 1.56 18.24
C TYR A 175 5.73 1.01 19.15
N GLU A 176 5.61 1.15 20.47
CA GLU A 176 6.67 0.76 21.42
C GLU A 176 6.99 -0.74 21.45
N LYS A 177 6.02 -1.61 21.13
CA LYS A 177 6.24 -3.06 21.11
C LYS A 177 6.92 -3.52 19.81
N ALA A 178 6.74 -2.79 18.71
CA ALA A 178 7.34 -3.10 17.40
C ALA A 178 8.86 -2.81 17.39
N LYS A 179 9.30 -1.65 17.91
CA LYS A 179 10.74 -1.31 18.06
C LYS A 179 11.50 -2.34 18.90
N LYS A 180 10.93 -2.79 20.03
CA LYS A 180 11.56 -3.81 20.90
C LYS A 180 11.69 -5.18 20.19
N LYS A 181 10.71 -5.59 19.39
CA LYS A 181 10.77 -6.83 18.58
C LYS A 181 11.76 -6.74 17.42
N ALA A 182 11.77 -5.63 16.66
CA ALA A 182 12.69 -5.42 15.55
C ALA A 182 14.15 -5.35 16.03
N LYS A 183 14.42 -4.67 17.15
CA LYS A 183 15.74 -4.63 17.79
C LYS A 183 16.20 -6.01 18.27
N LYS A 184 15.30 -6.82 18.86
CA LYS A 184 15.59 -8.23 19.23
C LYS A 184 15.86 -9.13 18.02
N ARG A 185 15.13 -8.97 16.90
CA ARG A 185 15.37 -9.73 15.66
C ARG A 185 16.72 -9.39 15.03
N LYS A 186 17.05 -8.09 14.89
CA LYS A 186 18.36 -7.62 14.38
C LYS A 186 19.54 -8.04 15.28
N GLN A 187 19.33 -8.13 16.59
CA GLN A 187 20.37 -8.60 17.53
C GLN A 187 20.59 -10.12 17.41
N LYS A 188 19.53 -10.92 17.26
CA LYS A 188 19.65 -12.38 17.06
C LYS A 188 20.29 -12.74 15.71
N SER A 189 19.98 -12.04 14.62
CA SER A 189 20.61 -12.29 13.32
C SER A 189 22.10 -11.92 13.30
N ARG A 190 22.49 -10.80 13.94
CA ARG A 190 23.92 -10.43 14.11
C ARG A 190 24.70 -11.44 14.97
N ILE A 191 24.09 -12.03 15.98
CA ILE A 191 24.74 -13.07 16.80
C ILE A 191 24.93 -14.35 15.99
N ARG A 192 23.99 -14.69 15.11
CA ARG A 192 24.06 -15.89 14.25
C ARG A 192 25.16 -15.77 13.19
N LEU A 193 25.26 -14.63 12.52
CA LEU A 193 26.32 -14.32 11.54
C LEU A 193 27.74 -14.31 12.14
N LYS A 194 27.89 -14.01 13.43
CA LYS A 194 29.20 -14.06 14.12
C LYS A 194 29.64 -15.47 14.53
N LYS A 195 28.74 -16.46 14.49
CA LYS A 195 29.03 -17.85 14.88
C LYS A 195 29.28 -18.79 13.70
N GLU A 196 29.07 -18.34 12.47
CA GLU A 196 29.38 -19.15 11.29
C GLU A 196 30.90 -19.12 11.01
N PRO A 197 31.55 -20.29 10.88
CA PRO A 197 32.96 -20.34 10.54
C PRO A 197 33.17 -19.77 9.13
N LYS A 198 34.12 -18.84 8.98
CA LYS A 198 34.47 -18.27 7.68
C LYS A 198 34.92 -19.38 6.73
N PRO A 199 34.45 -19.40 5.47
CA PRO A 199 34.91 -20.39 4.50
C PRO A 199 36.42 -20.22 4.25
N LYS A 200 37.17 -21.32 4.34
CA LYS A 200 38.61 -21.34 4.01
C LYS A 200 38.77 -21.10 2.51
N VAL A 201 39.36 -19.98 2.13
CA VAL A 201 39.72 -19.67 0.75
C VAL A 201 40.86 -20.59 0.32
N LYS A 202 40.64 -21.45 -0.68
CA LYS A 202 41.71 -22.21 -1.33
C LYS A 202 42.58 -21.24 -2.12
N GLN A 203 43.84 -21.06 -1.71
CA GLN A 203 44.83 -20.34 -2.51
C GLN A 203 45.16 -21.18 -3.75
N LEU A 204 44.85 -20.66 -4.94
CA LEU A 204 45.38 -21.14 -6.22
C LEU A 204 46.79 -20.56 -6.39
N THR A 205 47.81 -21.40 -6.30
CA THR A 205 49.18 -21.03 -6.68
C THR A 205 49.30 -20.99 -8.20
N MET A 206 49.48 -19.78 -8.75
CA MET A 206 49.91 -19.56 -10.12
C MET A 206 51.43 -19.62 -10.18
N THR A 207 51.99 -20.72 -10.66
CA THR A 207 53.38 -20.75 -11.15
C THR A 207 53.39 -20.22 -12.59
N HIS A 208 53.83 -18.98 -12.78
CA HIS A 208 54.27 -18.47 -14.08
C HIS A 208 55.77 -18.69 -14.22
N LEU A 209 56.14 -19.25 -15.37
CA LEU A 209 57.48 -19.23 -15.93
C LEU A 209 58.03 -17.81 -15.99
N LYS A 210 59.30 -17.66 -15.65
CA LYS A 210 60.15 -16.58 -16.15
C LYS A 210 61.39 -17.18 -16.79
N ASP A 211 61.65 -16.66 -17.96
CA ASP A 211 62.76 -16.93 -18.85
C ASP A 211 64.14 -16.57 -18.25
N ASP A 212 65.14 -17.19 -18.89
CA ASP A 212 66.45 -16.65 -19.25
C ASP A 212 67.63 -16.83 -18.27
N LYS A 213 68.55 -17.75 -18.61
CA LYS A 213 69.91 -17.44 -19.15
C LYS A 213 70.87 -18.63 -19.05
N SER A 214 71.28 -19.16 -20.21
CA SER A 214 72.67 -19.44 -20.65
C SER A 214 72.67 -20.26 -21.93
#